data_AF-A0A143XUJ7-F1
#
_entry.id   AF-A0A143XUJ7-F1
#
_cell.length_a   1.000
_cell.length_b   1.000
_cell.length_c   1.000
_cell.angle_alpha   90.00
_cell.angle_beta   90.00
_cell.angle_gamma   90.00
#
_symmetry.space_group_name_H-M   'P 1'
#
loop_
_entity.id
_entity.type
_entity.pdbx_description
1 polymer ?
#
loop_
_entity_poly.entity_id
_entity_poly.type
_entity_poly.pdbx_seq_one_letter_code
_entity_poly.pdbx_strand_id
1 'polypeptide(L)'
;MADRKDRIILHWKKVAFKGWFLVPGEYTGRLDGPELEVELAVSEEEKGAQPARTFRVFQQKAGTYGAYSDYMTRHGCACCSLTTLLAAYVPRYRALRPDETIARVEREHFDERVWKKNYGKHIARQMPVSLYGISRILTDCGVSHRYVGDFKDEDAVNEIRAHLRSGRPVVVETSRMKRQNGRIVRWFDKKFAGSYHTMILLGEDENGHFIFTDSATREWSGDWQRLKKAEPGDILSYMFPQKNIEDSHVYFSRRRNTGGYILMDV
;
A
#
# COMPACT_ATOMS: atom_id res chain seq x y z
N MET A 1 -18.53 26.24 6.64
CA MET A 1 -18.04 25.77 5.33
C MET A 1 -17.72 24.30 5.50
N ALA A 2 -18.35 23.40 4.75
CA ALA A 2 -18.02 21.98 4.85
C ALA A 2 -16.54 21.80 4.46
N ASP A 3 -15.75 21.20 5.34
CA ASP A 3 -14.34 20.92 5.14
C ASP A 3 -14.20 20.03 3.89
N ARG A 4 -13.86 20.65 2.76
CA ARG A 4 -13.89 19.99 1.46
C ARG A 4 -12.59 19.18 1.35
N LYS A 5 -12.66 17.92 1.75
CA LYS A 5 -11.51 17.00 1.68
C LYS A 5 -11.02 16.85 0.25
N ASP A 6 -9.70 16.75 0.11
CA ASP A 6 -9.06 16.33 -1.12
C ASP A 6 -9.57 14.93 -1.51
N ARG A 7 -10.16 14.80 -2.69
CA ARG A 7 -10.81 13.58 -3.15
C ARG A 7 -10.66 13.40 -4.65
N ILE A 8 -10.43 12.17 -5.07
CA ILE A 8 -10.47 11.73 -6.46
C ILE A 8 -11.35 10.48 -6.59
N ILE A 9 -12.17 10.45 -7.63
CA ILE A 9 -13.00 9.32 -8.01
C ILE A 9 -12.36 8.68 -9.23
N LEU A 10 -12.12 7.38 -9.14
CA LEU A 10 -11.72 6.52 -10.25
C LEU A 10 -12.89 5.57 -10.52
N HIS A 11 -13.23 5.38 -11.79
CA HIS A 11 -14.27 4.44 -12.18
C HIS A 11 -13.64 3.15 -12.68
N TRP A 12 -14.18 2.04 -12.22
CA TRP A 12 -13.99 0.75 -12.85
C TRP A 12 -14.74 0.73 -14.19
N LYS A 13 -14.02 0.37 -15.25
CA LYS A 13 -14.52 0.13 -16.59
C LYS A 13 -14.17 -1.29 -17.00
N LYS A 14 -15.18 -2.12 -17.27
CA LYS A 14 -14.95 -3.46 -17.80
C LYS A 14 -14.71 -3.43 -19.29
N VAL A 15 -13.62 -4.07 -19.71
CA VAL A 15 -13.30 -4.30 -21.11
C VAL A 15 -13.47 -5.78 -21.40
N ALA A 16 -14.33 -6.09 -22.37
CA ALA A 16 -14.65 -7.48 -22.75
C ALA A 16 -13.37 -8.30 -22.97
N PHE A 17 -13.32 -9.49 -22.36
CA PHE A 17 -12.19 -10.43 -22.38
C PHE A 17 -10.85 -9.92 -21.82
N LYS A 18 -10.77 -8.66 -21.36
CA LYS A 18 -9.54 -8.08 -20.79
C LYS A 18 -9.61 -7.80 -19.29
N GLY A 19 -10.81 -7.65 -18.73
CA GLY A 19 -11.02 -7.41 -17.30
C GLY A 19 -11.34 -5.94 -16.98
N TRP A 20 -11.09 -5.54 -15.75
CA TRP A 20 -11.39 -4.21 -15.20
C TRP A 20 -10.20 -3.26 -15.29
N PHE A 21 -10.49 -2.02 -15.67
CA PHE A 21 -9.52 -0.93 -15.75
C PHE A 21 -10.02 0.28 -14.98
N LEU A 22 -9.09 1.04 -14.39
CA LEU A 22 -9.39 2.29 -13.73
C LEU A 22 -9.29 3.45 -14.72
N VAL A 23 -10.36 4.23 -14.81
CA VAL A 23 -10.40 5.48 -15.57
C VAL A 23 -10.64 6.66 -14.64
N PRO A 24 -10.05 7.84 -14.91
CA PRO A 24 -10.33 9.04 -14.13
C PRO A 24 -11.80 9.43 -14.20
N GLY A 25 -12.39 9.78 -13.06
CA GLY A 25 -13.69 10.43 -12.96
C GLY A 25 -13.52 11.88 -12.54
N GLU A 26 -14.07 12.21 -11.38
CA GLU A 26 -14.04 13.54 -10.80
C GLU A 26 -12.91 13.71 -9.78
N TYR A 27 -12.47 14.96 -9.58
CA TYR A 27 -11.49 15.29 -8.57
C TYR A 27 -11.78 16.68 -7.98
N THR A 28 -11.52 16.81 -6.67
CA THR A 28 -11.58 18.06 -5.93
C THR A 28 -10.39 18.15 -4.99
N GLY A 29 -9.74 19.32 -4.91
CA GLY A 29 -8.71 19.61 -3.90
C GLY A 29 -7.28 19.53 -4.43
N ARG A 30 -6.39 18.85 -3.71
CA ARG A 30 -4.97 18.61 -4.00
C ARG A 30 -4.63 17.12 -4.00
N LEU A 31 -3.78 16.68 -4.93
CA LEU A 31 -3.25 15.30 -4.96
C LEU A 31 -1.93 15.14 -4.19
N ASP A 32 -1.39 16.24 -3.66
CA ASP A 32 -0.17 16.31 -2.87
C ASP A 32 -0.39 16.73 -1.41
N GLY A 33 -1.64 16.81 -1.00
CA GLY A 33 -2.04 17.10 0.37
C GLY A 33 -1.64 16.02 1.39
N PRO A 34 -1.85 16.31 2.68
CA PRO A 34 -1.53 15.39 3.78
C PRO A 34 -2.44 14.15 3.81
N GLU A 35 -3.63 14.23 3.21
CA GLU A 35 -4.60 13.15 3.08
C GLU A 35 -5.29 13.26 1.70
N LEU A 36 -5.61 12.13 1.08
CA LEU A 36 -6.41 12.06 -0.16
C LEU A 36 -7.44 10.93 -0.03
N GLU A 37 -8.70 11.21 -0.30
CA GLU A 37 -9.72 10.17 -0.47
C GLU A 37 -9.72 9.70 -1.93
N VAL A 38 -9.33 8.44 -2.16
CA VAL A 38 -9.42 7.80 -3.48
C VAL A 38 -10.63 6.88 -3.48
N GLU A 39 -11.67 7.24 -4.21
CA GLU A 39 -12.85 6.41 -4.37
C GLU A 39 -12.76 5.58 -5.63
N LEU A 40 -12.87 4.27 -5.49
CA LEU A 40 -13.09 3.34 -6.59
C LEU A 40 -14.59 3.14 -6.71
N ALA A 41 -15.20 3.80 -7.69
CA ALA A 41 -16.61 3.69 -8.01
C ALA A 41 -16.81 2.75 -9.20
N VAL A 42 -18.00 2.18 -9.32
CA VAL A 42 -18.41 1.47 -10.52
C VAL A 42 -19.27 2.43 -11.34
N SER A 43 -19.14 2.42 -12.66
CA SER A 43 -20.00 3.23 -13.53
C SER A 43 -21.47 2.85 -13.33
N GLU A 44 -22.38 3.78 -13.62
CA GLU A 44 -23.83 3.55 -13.54
C GLU A 44 -24.28 2.31 -14.35
N GLU A 45 -23.63 2.08 -15.50
CA GLU A 45 -23.87 0.96 -16.41
C GLU A 45 -23.47 -0.41 -15.82
N GLU A 46 -22.59 -0.43 -14.81
CA GLU A 46 -22.02 -1.66 -14.25
C GLU A 46 -22.37 -1.86 -12.75
N LYS A 47 -23.34 -1.08 -12.24
CA LYS A 47 -23.84 -1.16 -10.86
C LYS A 47 -24.23 -2.59 -10.49
N GLY A 48 -23.51 -3.16 -9.52
CA GLY A 48 -23.72 -4.52 -9.00
C GLY A 48 -22.53 -5.45 -9.19
N ALA A 49 -21.56 -5.09 -10.04
CA ALA A 49 -20.37 -5.92 -10.25
C ALA A 49 -19.34 -5.81 -9.12
N GLN A 50 -19.19 -4.61 -8.52
CA GLN A 50 -18.33 -4.35 -7.36
C GLN A 50 -18.92 -3.26 -6.45
N PRO A 51 -18.69 -3.33 -5.13
CA PRO A 51 -19.06 -2.24 -4.23
C PRO A 51 -18.11 -1.05 -4.40
N ALA A 52 -18.64 0.17 -4.38
CA ALA A 52 -17.82 1.37 -4.29
C ALA A 52 -16.97 1.33 -3.01
N ARG A 53 -15.71 1.76 -3.11
CA ARG A 53 -14.77 1.70 -1.98
C ARG A 53 -13.90 2.95 -1.91
N THR A 54 -13.83 3.54 -0.72
CA THR A 54 -12.99 4.72 -0.46
C THR A 54 -11.71 4.31 0.28
N PHE A 55 -10.56 4.63 -0.31
CA PHE A 55 -9.24 4.50 0.28
C PHE A 55 -8.79 5.86 0.79
N ARG A 56 -8.62 6.00 2.11
CA ARG A 56 -8.04 7.21 2.72
C ARG A 56 -6.52 7.09 2.70
N VAL A 57 -5.85 7.85 1.84
CA VAL A 57 -4.41 7.78 1.62
C VAL A 57 -3.71 8.87 2.42
N PHE A 58 -2.76 8.47 3.27
CA PHE A 58 -2.09 9.37 4.22
C PHE A 58 -0.65 9.69 3.81
N GLN A 59 -0.23 10.95 3.98
CA GLN A 59 1.16 11.36 3.79
C GLN A 59 2.00 11.08 5.03
N GLN A 60 3.05 10.26 4.91
CA GLN A 60 3.87 9.87 6.05
C GLN A 60 4.65 11.05 6.70
N LYS A 61 4.85 12.15 5.95
CA LYS A 61 5.52 13.39 6.41
C LYS A 61 4.54 14.54 6.71
N ALA A 62 3.27 14.24 6.97
CA ALA A 62 2.26 15.27 7.21
C ALA A 62 2.50 16.10 8.48
N GLY A 63 3.25 15.56 9.47
CA GLY A 63 3.50 16.24 10.75
C GLY A 63 2.30 16.25 11.70
N THR A 64 1.20 15.56 11.35
CA THR A 64 -0.09 15.59 12.07
C THR A 64 -0.39 14.30 12.85
N TYR A 65 0.63 13.50 13.18
CA TYR A 65 0.49 12.19 13.85
C TYR A 65 0.91 12.22 15.33
N GLY A 66 0.85 13.40 15.96
CA GLY A 66 1.19 13.59 17.37
C GLY A 66 2.58 13.04 17.72
N ALA A 67 2.64 12.22 18.77
CA ALA A 67 3.87 11.61 19.27
C ALA A 67 4.57 10.68 18.25
N TYR A 68 3.88 10.26 17.19
CA TYR A 68 4.42 9.39 16.16
C TYR A 68 4.89 10.14 14.90
N SER A 69 4.77 11.47 14.82
CA SER A 69 5.15 12.25 13.62
C SER A 69 6.59 12.01 13.17
N ASP A 70 7.54 11.95 14.11
CA ASP A 70 8.95 11.67 13.79
C ASP A 70 9.15 10.24 13.26
N TYR A 71 8.38 9.29 13.79
CA TYR A 71 8.45 7.90 13.37
C TYR A 71 7.88 7.77 11.96
N MET A 72 6.70 8.36 11.72
CA MET A 72 6.01 8.35 10.44
C MET A 72 6.88 8.96 9.33
N THR A 73 7.64 10.02 9.63
CA THR A 73 8.57 10.63 8.67
C THR A 73 9.58 9.63 8.11
N ARG A 74 10.03 8.67 8.93
CA ARG A 74 11.10 7.71 8.61
C ARG A 74 10.57 6.33 8.21
N HIS A 75 9.48 5.89 8.81
CA HIS A 75 8.99 4.50 8.79
C HIS A 75 7.49 4.40 8.49
N GLY A 76 6.82 5.50 8.14
CA GLY A 76 5.37 5.55 8.07
C GLY A 76 4.72 4.88 6.87
N CYS A 77 5.47 4.36 5.89
CA CYS A 77 4.88 3.79 4.67
C CYS A 77 3.94 2.61 4.94
N ALA A 78 4.43 1.58 5.64
CA ALA A 78 3.62 0.42 5.98
C ALA A 78 2.45 0.79 6.92
N CYS A 79 2.65 1.71 7.87
CA CYS A 79 1.60 2.19 8.75
C CYS A 79 0.50 2.93 7.98
N CYS A 80 0.86 3.84 7.07
CA CYS A 80 -0.08 4.52 6.18
C CYS A 80 -0.86 3.49 5.35
N SER A 81 -0.19 2.54 4.69
CA SER A 81 -0.85 1.51 3.87
C SER A 81 -1.79 0.64 4.71
N LEU A 82 -1.37 0.17 5.89
CA LEU A 82 -2.22 -0.59 6.79
C LEU A 82 -3.46 0.22 7.23
N THR A 83 -3.27 1.49 7.60
CA THR A 83 -4.38 2.38 7.99
C THR A 83 -5.36 2.56 6.84
N THR A 84 -4.85 2.78 5.62
CA THR A 84 -5.66 2.90 4.40
C THR A 84 -6.50 1.65 4.14
N LEU A 85 -5.91 0.45 4.27
CA LEU A 85 -6.63 -0.81 4.09
C LEU A 85 -7.70 -1.00 5.17
N LEU A 86 -7.35 -0.83 6.45
CA LEU A 86 -8.28 -1.01 7.54
C LEU A 86 -9.46 -0.04 7.44
N ALA A 87 -9.21 1.22 7.10
CA ALA A 87 -10.27 2.20 6.89
C ALA A 87 -11.19 1.86 5.70
N ALA A 88 -10.66 1.20 4.67
CA ALA A 88 -11.41 0.80 3.48
C ALA A 88 -12.19 -0.52 3.64
N TYR A 89 -11.74 -1.42 4.51
CA TYR A 89 -12.27 -2.79 4.61
C TYR A 89 -12.94 -3.12 5.94
N VAL A 90 -12.63 -2.41 7.02
CA VAL A 90 -13.11 -2.74 8.37
C VAL A 90 -14.01 -1.61 8.88
N PRO A 91 -15.34 -1.80 8.96
CA PRO A 91 -16.29 -0.73 9.27
C PRO A 91 -15.95 0.07 10.54
N ARG A 92 -15.52 -0.60 11.62
CA ARG A 92 -15.10 0.05 12.87
C ARG A 92 -13.86 0.94 12.75
N TYR A 93 -13.07 0.78 11.69
CA TYR A 93 -11.83 1.53 11.44
C TYR A 93 -11.97 2.57 10.33
N ARG A 94 -13.17 2.87 9.84
CA ARG A 94 -13.39 3.88 8.78
C ARG A 94 -12.76 5.25 9.09
N ALA A 95 -12.77 5.65 10.36
CA ALA A 95 -12.19 6.91 10.83
C ALA A 95 -10.70 6.81 11.22
N LEU A 96 -10.11 5.61 11.24
CA LEU A 96 -8.76 5.32 11.77
C LEU A 96 -7.69 6.23 11.17
N ARG A 97 -6.76 6.66 12.02
CA ARG A 97 -5.57 7.42 11.62
C ARG A 97 -4.27 6.68 11.92
N PRO A 98 -3.14 7.02 11.25
CA PRO A 98 -1.88 6.29 11.42
C PRO A 98 -1.31 6.25 12.85
N ASP A 99 -1.51 7.30 13.63
CA ASP A 99 -1.13 7.35 15.04
C ASP A 99 -1.93 6.34 15.89
N GLU A 100 -3.25 6.21 15.64
CA GLU A 100 -4.08 5.18 16.28
C GLU A 100 -3.71 3.77 15.79
N THR A 101 -3.31 3.60 14.53
CA THR A 101 -2.84 2.31 14.02
C THR A 101 -1.64 1.82 14.84
N ILE A 102 -0.67 2.69 15.10
CA ILE A 102 0.50 2.34 15.92
C ILE A 102 0.12 2.16 17.40
N ALA A 103 -0.63 3.11 17.97
CA ALA A 103 -0.89 3.18 19.40
C ALA A 103 -1.93 2.17 19.90
N ARG A 104 -2.85 1.74 19.03
CA ARG A 104 -3.96 0.84 19.35
C ARG A 104 -3.91 -0.43 18.52
N VAL A 105 -4.08 -0.33 17.21
CA VAL A 105 -4.33 -1.51 16.36
C VAL A 105 -3.16 -2.50 16.42
N GLU A 106 -1.92 -2.05 16.26
CA GLU A 106 -0.77 -2.94 16.38
C GLU A 106 -0.69 -3.64 17.76
N ARG A 107 -1.08 -2.96 18.84
CA ARG A 107 -1.06 -3.54 20.20
C ARG A 107 -2.19 -4.53 20.46
N GLU A 108 -3.33 -4.35 19.79
CA GLU A 108 -4.47 -5.28 19.88
C GLU A 108 -4.15 -6.62 19.20
N HIS A 109 -3.35 -6.58 18.14
CA HIS A 109 -3.09 -7.76 17.28
C HIS A 109 -1.73 -8.41 17.51
N PHE A 110 -0.75 -7.67 18.04
CA PHE A 110 0.58 -8.17 18.35
C PHE A 110 0.80 -8.31 19.85
N ASP A 111 1.71 -9.19 20.25
CA ASP A 111 2.11 -9.32 21.64
C ASP A 111 2.67 -7.98 22.16
N GLU A 112 2.19 -7.51 23.31
CA GLU A 112 2.58 -6.21 23.87
C GLU A 112 4.10 -6.12 24.11
N ARG A 113 4.77 -7.22 24.48
CA ARG A 113 6.22 -7.28 24.64
C ARG A 113 6.92 -7.07 23.30
N VAL A 114 6.37 -7.60 22.21
CA VAL A 114 6.91 -7.43 20.85
C VAL A 114 6.76 -5.97 20.41
N TRP A 115 5.60 -5.37 20.64
CA TRP A 115 5.35 -3.94 20.38
C TRP A 115 6.30 -3.04 21.19
N LYS A 116 6.37 -3.24 22.52
CA LYS A 116 7.25 -2.49 23.44
C LYS A 116 8.72 -2.65 23.06
N LYS A 117 9.14 -3.85 22.65
CA LYS A 117 10.51 -4.09 22.16
C LYS A 117 10.79 -3.33 20.87
N ASN A 118 9.82 -3.15 19.98
CA ASN A 118 10.01 -2.36 18.76
C ASN A 118 10.09 -0.86 19.06
N TYR A 119 9.05 -0.31 19.71
CA TYR A 119 8.90 1.13 19.94
C TYR A 119 9.72 1.67 21.12
N GLY A 120 10.22 0.80 22.00
CA GLY A 120 11.20 1.18 23.03
C GLY A 120 12.62 1.39 22.50
N LYS A 121 12.88 1.11 21.22
CA LYS A 121 14.18 1.42 20.59
C LYS A 121 14.26 2.89 20.24
N HIS A 122 15.49 3.39 20.09
CA HIS A 122 15.75 4.65 19.40
C HIS A 122 15.05 4.65 18.03
N ILE A 123 14.46 5.78 17.66
CA ILE A 123 13.57 5.92 16.49
C ILE A 123 14.14 5.35 15.19
N ALA A 124 15.43 5.56 14.92
CA ALA A 124 16.11 5.04 13.73
C ALA A 124 16.24 3.50 13.68
N ARG A 125 15.98 2.80 14.79
CA ARG A 125 16.02 1.34 14.92
C ARG A 125 14.63 0.73 15.10
N GLN A 126 13.60 1.55 15.25
CA GLN A 126 12.22 1.09 15.19
C GLN A 126 11.94 0.60 13.76
N MET A 127 11.10 -0.41 13.62
CA MET A 127 10.76 -0.97 12.32
C MET A 127 9.27 -0.77 12.01
N PRO A 128 8.91 -0.51 10.75
CA PRO A 128 7.52 -0.59 10.30
C PRO A 128 6.98 -2.01 10.45
N VAL A 129 5.65 -2.14 10.50
CA VAL A 129 4.98 -3.43 10.32
C VAL A 129 5.41 -4.06 8.99
N SER A 130 5.64 -5.38 8.98
CA SER A 130 5.99 -6.13 7.75
C SER A 130 4.74 -6.49 6.96
N LEU A 131 4.88 -7.00 5.73
CA LEU A 131 3.73 -7.56 5.00
C LEU A 131 3.10 -8.75 5.74
N TYR A 132 3.88 -9.58 6.43
CA TYR A 132 3.34 -10.61 7.31
C TYR A 132 2.53 -10.01 8.47
N GLY A 133 3.04 -8.95 9.11
CA GLY A 133 2.34 -8.25 10.18
C GLY A 133 1.02 -7.62 9.71
N ILE A 134 1.02 -7.01 8.52
CA ILE A 134 -0.19 -6.51 7.87
C ILE A 134 -1.18 -7.66 7.65
N SER A 135 -0.72 -8.77 7.07
CA SER A 135 -1.54 -9.96 6.79
C SER A 135 -2.16 -10.55 8.06
N ARG A 136 -1.39 -10.60 9.17
CA ARG A 136 -1.92 -11.03 10.48
C ARG A 136 -3.05 -10.12 10.96
N ILE A 137 -2.87 -8.80 10.92
CA ILE A 137 -3.92 -7.85 11.33
C ILE A 137 -5.17 -7.98 10.44
N LEU A 138 -4.98 -8.12 9.12
CA LEU A 138 -6.07 -8.33 8.18
C LEU A 138 -6.83 -9.64 8.50
N THR A 139 -6.12 -10.72 8.83
CA THR A 139 -6.70 -12.00 9.25
C THR A 139 -7.58 -11.83 10.49
N ASP A 140 -7.02 -11.22 11.54
CA ASP A 140 -7.72 -11.00 12.81
C ASP A 140 -8.94 -10.07 12.65
N CYS A 141 -8.93 -9.19 11.64
CA CYS A 141 -10.04 -8.32 11.29
C CYS A 141 -11.06 -8.95 10.32
N GLY A 142 -10.87 -10.22 9.91
CA GLY A 142 -11.75 -10.91 8.98
C GLY A 142 -11.68 -10.39 7.54
N VAL A 143 -10.57 -9.77 7.14
CA VAL A 143 -10.36 -9.27 5.78
C VAL A 143 -9.66 -10.35 4.95
N SER A 144 -10.36 -10.86 3.94
CA SER A 144 -9.85 -11.91 3.04
C SER A 144 -8.63 -11.42 2.24
N HIS A 145 -7.54 -12.18 2.26
CA HIS A 145 -6.32 -11.86 1.53
C HIS A 145 -5.40 -13.08 1.42
N ARG A 146 -4.39 -12.98 0.55
CA ARG A 146 -3.29 -13.93 0.44
C ARG A 146 -1.94 -13.21 0.44
N TYR A 147 -1.08 -13.55 1.38
CA TYR A 147 0.31 -13.11 1.41
C TYR A 147 1.18 -14.03 0.55
N VAL A 148 1.95 -13.44 -0.36
CA VAL A 148 2.95 -14.13 -1.18
C VAL A 148 4.34 -13.59 -0.83
N GLY A 149 5.07 -14.38 -0.04
CA GLY A 149 6.41 -14.03 0.43
C GLY A 149 7.49 -14.26 -0.61
N ASP A 150 7.46 -15.38 -1.31
CA ASP A 150 8.44 -15.75 -2.35
C ASP A 150 7.77 -15.83 -3.73
N PHE A 151 8.49 -15.39 -4.76
CA PHE A 151 7.99 -15.30 -6.12
C PHE A 151 9.12 -15.20 -7.15
N LYS A 152 8.84 -15.64 -8.37
CA LYS A 152 9.61 -15.30 -9.57
C LYS A 152 9.03 -14.05 -10.23
N ASP A 153 9.88 -13.22 -10.82
CA ASP A 153 9.47 -11.91 -11.35
C ASP A 153 8.36 -12.03 -12.43
N GLU A 154 8.43 -13.02 -13.31
CA GLU A 154 7.42 -13.27 -14.36
C GLU A 154 6.08 -13.79 -13.79
N ASP A 155 6.12 -14.66 -12.80
CA ASP A 155 4.90 -15.18 -12.16
C ASP A 155 4.19 -14.07 -11.38
N ALA A 156 4.96 -13.26 -10.64
CA ALA A 156 4.43 -12.14 -9.87
C ALA A 156 3.77 -11.08 -10.77
N VAL A 157 4.39 -10.69 -11.89
CA VAL A 157 3.78 -9.67 -12.76
C VAL A 157 2.45 -10.15 -13.35
N ASN A 158 2.36 -11.42 -13.73
CA ASN A 158 1.14 -12.00 -14.29
C ASN A 158 0.05 -12.12 -13.22
N GLU A 159 0.40 -12.61 -12.03
CA GLU A 159 -0.56 -12.76 -10.92
C GLU A 159 -1.09 -11.40 -10.45
N ILE A 160 -0.20 -10.44 -10.19
CA ILE A 160 -0.58 -9.08 -9.75
C ILE A 160 -1.47 -8.42 -10.80
N ARG A 161 -1.09 -8.48 -12.07
CA ARG A 161 -1.90 -7.90 -13.16
C ARG A 161 -3.28 -8.55 -13.24
N ALA A 162 -3.35 -9.89 -13.20
CA ALA A 162 -4.62 -10.60 -13.24
C ALA A 162 -5.51 -10.21 -12.04
N HIS A 163 -4.92 -10.07 -10.85
CA HIS A 163 -5.61 -9.66 -9.64
C HIS A 163 -6.17 -8.23 -9.74
N LEU A 164 -5.35 -7.28 -10.19
CA LEU A 164 -5.76 -5.89 -10.40
C LEU A 164 -6.88 -5.78 -11.46
N ARG A 165 -6.79 -6.56 -12.54
CA ARG A 165 -7.85 -6.65 -13.57
C ARG A 165 -9.11 -7.37 -13.10
N SER A 166 -9.08 -8.02 -11.94
CA SER A 166 -10.30 -8.50 -11.28
C SER A 166 -10.91 -7.43 -10.36
N GLY A 167 -10.40 -6.20 -10.39
CA GLY A 167 -10.85 -5.06 -9.61
C GLY A 167 -10.44 -5.09 -8.13
N ARG A 168 -9.40 -5.86 -7.80
CA ARG A 168 -8.96 -6.07 -6.42
C ARG A 168 -7.54 -5.54 -6.21
N PRO A 169 -7.28 -4.79 -5.12
CA PRO A 169 -5.98 -4.17 -4.92
C PRO A 169 -4.92 -5.16 -4.46
N VAL A 170 -3.67 -4.74 -4.59
CA VAL A 170 -2.47 -5.49 -4.17
C VAL A 170 -1.56 -4.60 -3.33
N VAL A 171 -1.13 -5.06 -2.17
CA VAL A 171 -0.09 -4.40 -1.38
C VAL A 171 1.27 -4.92 -1.81
N VAL A 172 2.24 -4.06 -2.08
CA VAL A 172 3.58 -4.48 -2.51
C VAL A 172 4.65 -3.86 -1.63
N GLU A 173 5.74 -4.60 -1.43
CA GLU A 173 6.96 -4.07 -0.83
C GLU A 173 8.02 -3.84 -1.92
N THR A 174 8.59 -2.63 -1.92
CA THR A 174 9.66 -2.24 -2.86
C THR A 174 10.92 -1.87 -2.11
N SER A 175 12.06 -1.94 -2.78
CA SER A 175 13.35 -1.51 -2.23
C SER A 175 14.02 -0.49 -3.15
N ARG A 176 15.07 0.16 -2.66
CA ARG A 176 15.94 1.02 -3.50
C ARG A 176 16.84 0.24 -4.47
N MET A 177 16.76 -1.09 -4.44
CA MET A 177 17.58 -1.98 -5.25
C MET A 177 16.74 -2.42 -6.45
N LYS A 178 17.12 -1.93 -7.63
CA LYS A 178 16.49 -2.34 -8.89
C LYS A 178 17.03 -3.70 -9.29
N ARG A 179 16.11 -4.57 -9.69
CA ARG A 179 16.32 -5.94 -10.15
C ARG A 179 15.90 -6.07 -11.62
N GLN A 180 16.56 -6.98 -12.31
CA GLN A 180 16.16 -7.46 -13.63
C GLN A 180 16.46 -8.96 -13.68
N ASN A 181 15.46 -9.76 -14.03
CA ASN A 181 15.55 -11.22 -14.08
C ASN A 181 16.13 -11.82 -12.79
N GLY A 182 15.59 -11.41 -11.63
CA GLY A 182 16.05 -11.87 -10.32
C GLY A 182 17.33 -11.23 -9.79
N ARG A 183 18.12 -10.52 -10.63
CA ARG A 183 19.44 -9.99 -10.25
C ARG A 183 19.40 -8.51 -9.98
N ILE A 184 20.10 -8.04 -8.95
CA ILE A 184 20.25 -6.61 -8.67
C ILE A 184 21.12 -5.98 -9.77
N VAL A 185 20.53 -5.04 -10.51
CA VAL A 185 21.22 -4.25 -11.55
C VAL A 185 21.58 -2.84 -11.07
N ARG A 186 20.90 -2.33 -10.03
CA ARG A 186 21.23 -1.05 -9.40
C ARG A 186 20.96 -1.09 -7.91
N TRP A 187 21.97 -0.77 -7.10
CA TRP A 187 21.87 -0.86 -5.63
C TRP A 187 21.23 0.36 -4.95
N PHE A 188 21.30 1.51 -5.61
CA PHE A 188 20.84 2.79 -5.08
C PHE A 188 20.05 3.54 -6.16
N ASP A 189 18.75 3.29 -6.17
CA ASP A 189 17.79 3.99 -6.99
C ASP A 189 16.56 4.32 -6.14
N LYS A 190 16.32 5.62 -5.93
CA LYS A 190 15.32 6.10 -4.98
C LYS A 190 13.95 6.34 -5.61
N LYS A 191 13.70 5.80 -6.80
CA LYS A 191 12.43 6.00 -7.52
C LYS A 191 11.21 5.66 -6.65
N PHE A 192 11.15 4.45 -6.08
CA PHE A 192 10.04 4.03 -5.22
C PHE A 192 10.38 3.98 -3.74
N ALA A 193 11.65 3.84 -3.35
CA ALA A 193 12.04 3.73 -1.95
C ALA A 193 13.38 4.41 -1.62
N GLY A 194 13.46 5.09 -0.48
CA GLY A 194 14.75 5.52 0.09
C GLY A 194 15.57 4.35 0.66
N SER A 195 14.88 3.31 1.13
CA SER A 195 15.46 2.01 1.52
C SER A 195 14.50 0.88 1.15
N TYR A 196 13.37 0.82 1.84
CA TYR A 196 12.24 -0.09 1.60
C TYR A 196 10.95 0.71 1.70
N HIS A 197 9.90 0.29 1.02
CA HIS A 197 8.67 1.06 0.90
C HIS A 197 7.46 0.20 0.54
N THR A 198 6.41 0.32 1.35
CA THR A 198 5.11 -0.33 1.13
C THR A 198 4.17 0.59 0.34
N MET A 199 3.46 0.04 -0.64
CA MET A 199 2.48 0.77 -1.46
C MET A 199 1.24 -0.11 -1.73
N ILE A 200 0.13 0.50 -2.13
CA ILE A 200 -1.09 -0.24 -2.52
C ILE A 200 -1.39 0.05 -3.99
N LEU A 201 -1.25 -0.97 -4.83
CA LEU A 201 -1.72 -0.97 -6.22
C LEU A 201 -3.25 -1.11 -6.22
N LEU A 202 -3.94 -0.15 -6.82
CA LEU A 202 -5.41 -0.11 -6.83
C LEU A 202 -6.01 -0.79 -8.06
N GLY A 203 -5.36 -0.64 -9.22
CA GLY A 203 -5.82 -1.21 -10.48
C GLY A 203 -4.85 -0.91 -11.62
N GLU A 204 -5.25 -1.26 -12.84
CA GLU A 204 -4.53 -0.95 -14.08
C GLU A 204 -5.35 0.05 -14.91
N ASP A 205 -4.70 1.03 -15.54
CA ASP A 205 -5.34 1.95 -16.48
C ASP A 205 -5.41 1.34 -17.90
N GLU A 206 -6.17 1.97 -18.80
CA GLU A 206 -6.33 1.46 -20.18
C GLU A 206 -5.03 1.46 -21.00
N ASN A 207 -3.99 2.17 -20.55
CA ASN A 207 -2.68 2.19 -21.18
C ASN A 207 -1.75 1.08 -20.63
N GLY A 208 -2.20 0.32 -19.64
CA GLY A 208 -1.45 -0.76 -19.02
C GLY A 208 -0.59 -0.34 -17.83
N HIS A 209 -0.70 0.90 -17.35
CA HIS A 209 0.00 1.34 -16.14
C HIS A 209 -0.74 0.87 -14.88
N PHE A 210 0.00 0.53 -13.83
CA PHE A 210 -0.59 0.38 -12.51
C PHE A 210 -0.85 1.75 -11.89
N ILE A 211 -2.07 1.95 -11.40
CA ILE A 211 -2.45 3.08 -10.54
C ILE A 211 -2.28 2.64 -9.09
N PHE A 212 -1.58 3.43 -8.28
CA PHE A 212 -1.27 3.04 -6.91
C PHE A 212 -1.22 4.23 -5.96
N THR A 213 -1.47 3.94 -4.69
CA THR A 213 -1.35 4.91 -3.60
C THR A 213 0.05 4.87 -3.01
N ASP A 214 0.58 6.03 -2.66
CA ASP A 214 1.92 6.16 -2.10
C ASP A 214 1.94 7.20 -0.99
N SER A 215 2.33 6.78 0.22
CA SER A 215 2.45 7.63 1.40
C SER A 215 3.63 8.60 1.35
N ALA A 216 4.53 8.50 0.38
CA ALA A 216 5.76 9.27 0.34
C ALA A 216 5.86 10.16 -0.91
N THR A 217 6.35 11.38 -0.72
CA THR A 217 6.54 12.33 -1.81
C THR A 217 7.72 11.89 -2.69
N ARG A 218 7.56 11.99 -4.01
CA ARG A 218 8.58 11.66 -5.02
C ARG A 218 8.60 12.74 -6.09
N GLU A 219 9.77 13.27 -6.36
CA GLU A 219 9.97 14.34 -7.35
C GLU A 219 9.41 13.97 -8.73
N TRP A 220 9.64 12.74 -9.19
CA TRP A 220 9.17 12.25 -10.49
C TRP A 220 7.64 12.26 -10.66
N SER A 221 6.89 12.36 -9.55
CA SER A 221 5.43 12.29 -9.55
C SER A 221 4.74 13.64 -9.71
N GLY A 222 5.48 14.75 -9.66
CA GLY A 222 4.90 16.11 -9.74
C GLY A 222 3.79 16.31 -8.71
N ASP A 223 2.63 16.81 -9.13
CA ASP A 223 1.48 17.04 -8.23
C ASP A 223 0.73 15.75 -7.85
N TRP A 224 0.95 14.66 -8.58
CA TRP A 224 0.32 13.36 -8.37
C TRP A 224 1.05 12.61 -7.26
N GLN A 225 1.03 13.11 -6.02
CA GLN A 225 1.85 12.52 -4.95
C GLN A 225 1.18 11.39 -4.18
N ARG A 226 -0.13 11.45 -3.92
CA ARG A 226 -0.85 10.40 -3.15
C ARG A 226 -1.38 9.29 -4.03
N LEU A 227 -1.63 9.59 -5.30
CA LEU A 227 -2.07 8.66 -6.34
C LEU A 227 -1.11 8.77 -7.53
N LYS A 228 -0.44 7.68 -7.88
CA LYS A 228 0.63 7.62 -8.88
C LYS A 228 0.32 6.58 -9.92
N LYS A 229 1.03 6.66 -11.05
CA LYS A 229 1.02 5.65 -12.10
C LYS A 229 2.42 5.25 -12.52
N ALA A 230 2.63 3.98 -12.83
CA ALA A 230 3.88 3.48 -13.38
C ALA A 230 3.68 2.20 -14.19
N GLU A 231 4.63 1.92 -15.07
CA GLU A 231 4.70 0.66 -15.81
C GLU A 231 4.81 -0.54 -14.86
N PRO A 232 4.08 -1.64 -15.09
CA PRO A 232 4.13 -2.84 -14.26
C PRO A 232 5.55 -3.39 -14.09
N GLY A 233 6.28 -3.51 -15.21
CA GLY A 233 7.66 -3.99 -15.18
C GLY A 233 8.60 -3.07 -14.39
N ASP A 234 8.30 -1.77 -14.34
CA ASP A 234 9.09 -0.83 -13.55
C ASP A 234 8.85 -1.03 -12.05
N ILE A 235 7.61 -1.15 -11.58
CA ILE A 235 7.32 -1.46 -10.16
C ILE A 235 7.93 -2.80 -9.76
N LEU A 236 7.71 -3.85 -10.57
CA LEU A 236 8.22 -5.20 -10.30
C LEU A 236 9.75 -5.22 -10.20
N SER A 237 10.44 -4.38 -10.98
CA SER A 237 11.90 -4.26 -10.89
C SER A 237 12.39 -3.78 -9.52
N TYR A 238 11.55 -3.20 -8.66
CA TYR A 238 11.93 -2.81 -7.29
C TYR A 238 11.36 -3.73 -6.21
N MET A 239 10.45 -4.63 -6.57
CA MET A 239 9.93 -5.64 -5.65
C MET A 239 10.99 -6.69 -5.34
N PHE A 240 10.88 -7.35 -4.19
CA PHE A 240 11.82 -8.39 -3.77
C PHE A 240 11.11 -9.48 -2.96
N PRO A 241 11.47 -10.76 -3.14
CA PRO A 241 10.91 -11.84 -2.34
C PRO A 241 11.55 -11.89 -0.96
N GLN A 242 10.86 -12.59 -0.06
CA GLN A 242 11.38 -13.06 1.21
C GLN A 242 12.56 -14.01 1.01
N LYS A 243 13.53 -13.96 1.91
CA LYS A 243 14.60 -14.97 1.95
C LYS A 243 14.16 -16.26 2.65
N ASN A 244 13.23 -16.15 3.60
CA ASN A 244 12.66 -17.27 4.33
C ASN A 244 11.14 -17.08 4.38
N ILE A 245 10.41 -17.97 3.73
CA ILE A 245 8.94 -17.93 3.65
C ILE A 245 8.25 -18.34 4.95
N GLU A 246 8.96 -18.98 5.87
CA GLU A 246 8.47 -19.33 7.20
C GLU A 246 8.59 -18.16 8.19
N ASP A 247 9.12 -17.01 7.74
CA ASP A 247 9.31 -15.86 8.59
C ASP A 247 7.97 -15.19 8.97
N SER A 248 7.61 -15.34 10.24
CA SER A 248 6.41 -14.77 10.86
C SER A 248 6.67 -13.46 11.63
N HIS A 249 7.76 -12.73 11.32
CA HIS A 249 8.07 -11.48 12.00
C HIS A 249 7.08 -10.36 11.63
N VAL A 250 6.31 -9.91 12.61
CA VAL A 250 5.30 -8.84 12.44
C VAL A 250 5.88 -7.46 12.15
N TYR A 251 7.15 -7.22 12.49
CA TYR A 251 7.88 -6.00 12.15
C TYR A 251 8.95 -6.30 11.10
N PHE A 252 9.16 -5.34 10.19
CA PHE A 252 10.08 -5.46 9.06
C PHE A 252 11.50 -5.84 9.51
N SER A 253 12.13 -6.73 8.76
CA SER A 253 13.53 -7.13 8.99
C SER A 253 14.31 -7.14 7.70
N ARG A 254 15.26 -6.22 7.59
CA ARG A 254 16.21 -6.18 6.45
C ARG A 254 17.04 -7.46 6.33
N ARG A 255 17.43 -8.06 7.47
CA ARG A 255 18.25 -9.28 7.49
C ARG A 255 17.51 -10.46 6.86
N ARG A 256 16.21 -10.54 7.12
CA ARG A 256 15.32 -11.60 6.62
C ARG A 256 14.63 -11.24 5.30
N ASN A 257 14.77 -9.98 4.89
CA ASN A 257 14.23 -9.43 3.66
C ASN A 257 12.72 -9.65 3.58
N THR A 258 11.95 -9.19 4.57
CA THR A 258 10.49 -9.40 4.67
C THR A 258 9.70 -8.65 3.59
N GLY A 259 9.93 -8.99 2.31
CA GLY A 259 9.29 -8.44 1.11
C GLY A 259 8.07 -9.26 0.69
N GLY A 260 7.81 -9.33 -0.60
CA GLY A 260 6.62 -9.99 -1.16
C GLY A 260 5.51 -9.01 -1.56
N TYR A 261 4.30 -9.53 -1.63
CA TYR A 261 3.07 -8.78 -1.87
C TYR A 261 1.86 -9.46 -1.23
N ILE A 262 0.77 -8.71 -1.04
CA ILE A 262 -0.50 -9.20 -0.49
C ILE A 262 -1.59 -8.95 -1.54
N LEU A 263 -2.28 -10.02 -1.93
CA LEU A 263 -3.46 -9.96 -2.78
C LEU A 263 -4.70 -9.81 -1.90
N MET A 264 -5.51 -8.78 -2.11
CA MET A 264 -6.74 -8.59 -1.33
C MET A 264 -7.88 -9.38 -1.99
N ASP A 265 -8.50 -10.32 -1.30
CA ASP A 265 -9.51 -11.26 -1.85
C ASP A 265 -10.96 -10.84 -1.50
N VAL A 266 -11.19 -9.53 -1.55
CA VAL A 266 -12.33 -8.76 -1.03
C VAL A 266 -13.21 -8.16 -2.11
#